data_AF-A0A6N9E1D7-F1
#
_entry.id   AF-A0A6N9E1D7-F1
#
_cell.length_a   1.000
_cell.length_b   1.000
_cell.length_c   1.000
_cell.angle_alpha   90.00
_cell.angle_beta   90.00
_cell.angle_gamma   90.00
#
_symmetry.space_group_name_H-M   'P 1'
#
loop_
_entity.id
_entity.type
_entity.pdbx_description
1 polymer ?
#
loop_
_entity_poly.entity_id
_entity_poly.type
_entity_poly.pdbx_seq_one_letter_code
_entity_poly.pdbx_strand_id
1 'polypeptide(L)'
;MTEPPVKLTEEQLEVFRVLYPWYKEEVFRRREQMMRLTAFGSAFLVLLLITILALSPPGPVHLTIKVFAITGTALFSALFIYLILQQRDRHRIAKQTLIEMEQVLGLYEEGLYLVGKALYPEDWQTAWLNDRSVTVYVAVITALTILVVASIIGKG
;
A
#
# COMPACT_ATOMS: atom_id res chain seq x y z
N MET A 1 -29.62 -14.50 21.16
CA MET A 1 -29.86 -15.38 20.00
C MET A 1 -28.54 -15.46 19.25
N THR A 2 -27.77 -16.53 19.48
CA THR A 2 -26.55 -16.84 18.73
C THR A 2 -26.97 -17.63 17.49
N GLU A 3 -26.74 -17.08 16.30
CA GLU A 3 -26.93 -17.82 15.06
C GLU A 3 -26.08 -19.11 15.09
N PRO A 4 -26.61 -20.24 14.60
CA PRO A 4 -25.84 -21.48 14.54
C PRO A 4 -24.64 -21.28 13.59
N PRO A 5 -23.47 -21.87 13.89
CA PRO A 5 -22.30 -21.77 13.01
C PRO A 5 -22.67 -22.30 11.63
N VAL A 6 -22.38 -21.52 10.59
CA VAL A 6 -22.61 -21.88 9.19
C VAL A 6 -21.82 -23.16 8.90
N LYS A 7 -22.50 -24.30 8.87
CA LYS A 7 -21.91 -25.58 8.47
C LYS A 7 -21.77 -25.56 6.95
N LEU A 8 -20.57 -25.20 6.47
CA LEU A 8 -20.22 -25.35 5.06
C LEU A 8 -20.29 -26.82 4.65
N THR A 9 -20.82 -27.08 3.46
CA THR A 9 -20.73 -28.41 2.82
C THR A 9 -19.27 -28.73 2.49
N GLU A 10 -18.90 -30.02 2.42
CA GLU A 10 -17.52 -30.44 2.11
C GLU A 10 -16.99 -29.82 0.81
N GLU A 11 -17.84 -29.71 -0.23
CA GLU A 11 -17.52 -29.02 -1.49
C GLU A 11 -17.18 -27.54 -1.29
N GLN A 12 -17.92 -26.84 -0.43
CA GLN A 12 -17.65 -25.41 -0.13
C GLN A 12 -16.33 -25.27 0.62
N LEU A 13 -16.04 -26.20 1.52
CA LEU A 13 -14.79 -26.22 2.29
C LEU A 13 -13.58 -26.50 1.40
N GLU A 14 -13.73 -27.35 0.38
CA GLU A 14 -12.71 -27.61 -0.64
C GLU A 14 -12.46 -26.37 -1.53
N VAL A 15 -13.53 -25.69 -1.97
CA VAL A 15 -13.41 -24.42 -2.71
C VAL A 15 -12.70 -23.36 -1.87
N PHE A 16 -13.05 -23.23 -0.58
CA PHE A 16 -12.39 -22.30 0.34
C PHE A 16 -10.90 -22.63 0.53
N ARG A 17 -10.51 -23.91 0.57
CA ARG A 17 -9.10 -24.31 0.65
C ARG A 17 -8.29 -23.93 -0.58
N VAL A 18 -8.91 -23.87 -1.76
CA VAL A 18 -8.27 -23.39 -3.00
C VAL A 18 -8.23 -21.86 -3.05
N LEU A 19 -9.30 -21.20 -2.58
CA LEU A 19 -9.43 -19.74 -2.60
C LEU A 19 -8.50 -19.08 -1.56
N TYR A 20 -8.29 -19.72 -0.41
CA TYR A 20 -7.45 -19.25 0.68
C TYR A 20 -6.02 -18.88 0.26
N PRO A 21 -5.22 -19.78 -0.35
CA PRO A 21 -3.85 -19.46 -0.76
C PRO A 21 -3.81 -18.34 -1.82
N TRP A 22 -4.83 -18.29 -2.70
CA TRP A 22 -4.94 -17.23 -3.71
C TRP A 22 -5.17 -15.85 -3.08
N TYR A 23 -6.10 -15.75 -2.12
CA TYR A 23 -6.33 -14.47 -1.40
C TYR A 23 -5.12 -14.06 -0.56
N LYS A 24 -4.42 -15.02 0.04
CA LYS A 24 -3.17 -14.77 0.76
C LYS A 24 -2.11 -14.18 -0.18
N GLU A 25 -1.91 -14.79 -1.34
CA GLU A 25 -1.00 -14.26 -2.37
C GLU A 25 -1.42 -12.87 -2.85
N GLU A 26 -2.72 -12.63 -3.03
CA GLU A 26 -3.23 -11.34 -3.46
C GLU A 26 -2.92 -10.23 -2.44
N VAL A 27 -3.11 -10.50 -1.14
CA VAL A 27 -2.74 -9.56 -0.07
C VAL A 27 -1.24 -9.22 -0.13
N PHE A 28 -0.36 -10.21 -0.29
CA PHE A 28 1.08 -9.97 -0.41
C PHE A 28 1.45 -9.20 -1.68
N ARG A 29 0.90 -9.59 -2.82
CA ARG A 29 1.13 -8.97 -4.12
C ARG A 29 0.74 -7.50 -4.13
N ARG A 30 -0.38 -7.15 -3.48
CA ARG A 30 -0.85 -5.76 -3.38
C ARG A 30 0.04 -4.92 -2.48
N ARG A 31 0.55 -5.48 -1.38
CA ARG A 31 1.54 -4.81 -0.53
C ARG A 31 2.84 -4.54 -1.30
N GLU A 32 3.29 -5.50 -2.08
CA GLU A 32 4.46 -5.34 -2.93
C GLU A 32 4.24 -4.27 -4.02
N GLN A 33 3.07 -4.25 -4.66
CA GLN A 33 2.73 -3.21 -5.65
C GLN A 33 2.79 -1.80 -5.03
N MET A 34 2.27 -1.59 -3.82
CA MET A 34 2.39 -0.32 -3.11
C MET A 34 3.85 0.08 -2.87
N MET A 35 4.70 -0.87 -2.48
CA MET A 35 6.13 -0.64 -2.28
C MET A 35 6.84 -0.29 -3.59
N ARG A 36 6.56 -1.03 -4.67
CA ARG A 36 7.14 -0.77 -6.01
C ARG A 36 6.74 0.60 -6.56
N LEU A 37 5.48 1.00 -6.41
CA LEU A 37 5.01 2.34 -6.81
C LEU A 37 5.75 3.44 -6.04
N THR A 38 5.90 3.26 -4.73
CA THR A 38 6.62 4.22 -3.88
C THR A 38 8.09 4.31 -4.29
N ALA A 39 8.76 3.17 -4.52
CA ALA A 39 10.15 3.12 -4.96
C ALA A 39 10.34 3.81 -6.30
N PHE A 40 9.48 3.52 -7.29
CA PHE A 40 9.55 4.14 -8.61
C PHE A 40 9.29 5.66 -8.56
N GLY A 41 8.23 6.09 -7.87
CA GLY A 41 7.91 7.51 -7.72
C GLY A 41 9.04 8.27 -7.01
N SER A 42 9.61 7.68 -5.95
CA SER A 42 10.73 8.29 -5.21
C SER A 42 12.00 8.36 -6.04
N ALA A 43 12.34 7.28 -6.77
CA ALA A 43 13.52 7.25 -7.63
C ALA A 43 13.46 8.34 -8.72
N PHE A 44 12.28 8.52 -9.33
CA PHE A 44 12.07 9.59 -10.30
C PHE A 44 12.26 10.99 -9.68
N LEU A 45 11.67 11.24 -8.50
CA LEU A 45 11.82 12.52 -7.81
C LEU A 45 13.27 12.81 -7.39
N VAL A 46 13.99 11.80 -6.92
CA VAL A 46 15.42 11.91 -6.58
C VAL A 46 16.25 12.20 -7.83
N LEU A 47 16.00 11.50 -8.93
CA LEU A 47 16.69 11.75 -10.21
C LEU A 47 16.43 13.18 -10.71
N LEU A 48 15.18 13.64 -10.62
CA LEU A 48 14.80 15.01 -10.97
C LEU A 48 15.52 16.02 -10.07
N LEU A 49 15.57 15.77 -8.76
CA LEU A 49 16.29 16.61 -7.81
C LEU A 49 17.79 16.71 -8.15
N ILE A 50 18.45 15.57 -8.38
CA ILE A 50 19.86 15.52 -8.80
C ILE A 50 20.06 16.30 -10.10
N THR A 51 19.16 16.13 -11.07
CA THR A 51 19.23 16.84 -12.34
C THR A 51 19.13 18.36 -12.16
N ILE A 52 18.23 18.82 -11.30
CA ILE A 52 18.10 20.25 -10.99
C ILE A 52 19.37 20.77 -10.30
N LEU A 53 19.90 20.04 -9.33
CA LEU A 53 21.06 20.50 -8.54
C LEU A 53 22.38 20.44 -9.34
N ALA A 54 22.63 19.35 -10.05
CA ALA A 54 23.92 19.09 -10.68
C ALA A 54 24.03 19.60 -12.14
N LEU A 55 22.91 19.63 -12.88
CA LEU A 55 22.95 19.86 -14.34
C LEU A 55 22.35 21.20 -14.77
N SER A 56 21.55 21.90 -13.95
CA SER A 56 20.99 23.17 -14.45
C SER A 56 22.01 24.30 -14.46
N PRO A 57 22.13 25.03 -15.59
CA PRO A 57 23.10 26.10 -15.75
C PRO A 57 22.91 27.24 -14.74
N PRO A 58 23.97 28.02 -14.43
CA PRO A 58 23.97 29.06 -13.40
C PRO A 58 23.20 30.35 -13.79
N GLY A 59 22.31 30.28 -14.78
CA GLY A 59 21.53 31.42 -15.26
C GLY A 59 20.10 31.43 -14.71
N PRO A 60 19.44 32.60 -14.70
CA PRO A 60 18.06 32.73 -14.22
C PRO A 60 17.12 31.90 -15.08
N VAL A 61 16.37 31.00 -14.44
CA VAL A 61 15.38 30.17 -15.12
C VAL A 61 14.10 30.97 -15.33
N HIS A 62 13.60 31.00 -16.56
CA HIS A 62 12.37 31.72 -16.91
C HIS A 62 11.17 31.25 -16.06
N LEU A 63 10.34 32.19 -15.62
CA LEU A 63 9.20 31.92 -14.73
C LEU A 63 8.27 30.83 -15.29
N THR A 64 7.98 30.85 -16.59
CA THR A 64 7.15 29.84 -17.27
C THR A 64 7.69 28.42 -17.08
N ILE A 65 9.00 28.23 -17.16
CA ILE A 65 9.65 26.93 -16.98
C ILE A 65 9.50 26.47 -15.53
N LYS A 66 9.68 27.38 -14.56
CA LYS A 66 9.48 27.08 -13.13
C LYS A 66 8.05 26.64 -12.85
N VAL A 67 7.06 27.39 -13.34
CA VAL A 67 5.63 27.07 -13.14
C VAL A 67 5.30 25.72 -13.76
N PHE A 68 5.78 25.44 -14.97
CA PHE A 68 5.53 24.17 -15.64
C PHE A 68 6.18 22.99 -14.89
N ALA A 69 7.42 23.15 -14.42
CA ALA A 69 8.13 22.13 -13.65
C ALA A 69 7.46 21.84 -12.30
N ILE A 70 7.04 22.89 -11.57
CA ILE A 70 6.31 22.75 -10.31
C ILE A 70 4.98 22.04 -10.54
N THR A 71 4.21 22.46 -11.54
CA THR A 71 2.90 21.87 -11.85
C THR A 71 3.04 20.41 -12.27
N GLY A 72 4.01 20.09 -13.14
CA GLY A 72 4.30 18.72 -13.55
C GLY A 72 4.73 17.83 -12.40
N THR A 73 5.58 18.34 -11.50
CA THR A 73 6.01 17.61 -10.30
C THR A 73 4.83 17.37 -9.35
N ALA A 74 3.99 18.39 -9.13
CA ALA A 74 2.81 18.27 -8.28
C ALA A 74 1.80 17.24 -8.83
N LEU A 75 1.51 17.28 -10.14
CA LEU A 75 0.62 16.32 -10.81
C LEU A 75 1.19 14.90 -10.76
N PHE A 76 2.48 14.73 -11.02
CA PHE A 76 3.15 13.44 -10.92
C PHE A 76 3.04 12.86 -9.50
N SER A 77 3.39 13.65 -8.48
CA SER A 77 3.32 13.21 -7.09
C SER A 77 1.89 12.92 -6.64
N ALA A 78 0.92 13.74 -7.02
CA ALA A 78 -0.49 13.51 -6.72
C ALA A 78 -1.00 12.21 -7.35
N LEU A 79 -0.62 11.92 -8.60
CA LEU A 79 -0.97 10.66 -9.27
C LEU A 79 -0.42 9.44 -8.53
N PHE A 80 0.84 9.48 -8.10
CA PHE A 80 1.44 8.37 -7.35
C PHE A 80 0.78 8.17 -5.98
N ILE A 81 0.48 9.26 -5.26
CA ILE A 81 -0.26 9.19 -4.00
C ILE A 81 -1.64 8.55 -4.24
N TYR A 82 -2.35 8.98 -5.27
CA TYR A 82 -3.63 8.40 -5.64
C TYR A 82 -3.54 6.90 -5.92
N LEU A 83 -2.56 6.45 -6.71
CA LEU A 83 -2.35 5.03 -7.00
C LEU A 83 -2.02 4.21 -5.74
N ILE A 84 -1.22 4.75 -4.82
CA ILE A 84 -0.92 4.10 -3.53
C ILE A 84 -2.18 3.95 -2.69
N LEU A 85 -2.99 5.01 -2.58
CA LEU A 85 -4.26 4.96 -1.83
C LEU A 85 -5.24 3.97 -2.47
N GLN A 86 -5.32 3.93 -3.80
CA GLN A 86 -6.16 2.97 -4.52
C GLN A 86 -5.74 1.52 -4.22
N GLN A 87 -4.43 1.24 -4.18
CA GLN A 87 -3.94 -0.10 -3.83
C GLN A 87 -4.16 -0.43 -2.35
N ARG A 88 -4.12 0.57 -1.45
CA ARG A 88 -4.48 0.39 -0.03
C ARG A 88 -5.90 -0.12 0.10
N ASP A 89 -6.86 0.53 -0.55
CA ASP A 89 -8.26 0.18 -0.40
C ASP A 89 -8.54 -1.22 -0.97
N ARG A 90 -7.92 -1.58 -2.10
CA ARG A 90 -7.96 -2.95 -2.64
C ARG A 90 -7.33 -3.98 -1.71
N HIS A 91 -6.20 -3.65 -1.09
CA HIS A 91 -5.54 -4.50 -0.09
C HIS A 91 -6.43 -4.70 1.14
N ARG A 92 -7.13 -3.65 1.61
CA ARG A 92 -8.06 -3.75 2.75
C ARG A 92 -9.20 -4.70 2.45
N ILE A 93 -9.81 -4.61 1.27
CA ILE A 93 -10.89 -5.52 0.85
C ILE A 93 -10.38 -6.97 0.83
N ALA A 94 -9.26 -7.23 0.15
CA ALA A 94 -8.69 -8.58 0.07
C ALA A 94 -8.34 -9.15 1.45
N LYS A 95 -7.84 -8.31 2.36
CA LYS A 95 -7.49 -8.73 3.72
C LYS A 95 -8.71 -9.01 4.59
N GLN A 96 -9.76 -8.20 4.45
CA GLN A 96 -11.03 -8.47 5.13
C GLN A 96 -11.63 -9.80 4.66
N THR A 97 -11.70 -10.03 3.34
CA THR A 97 -12.19 -11.30 2.80
C THR A 97 -11.35 -12.48 3.28
N LEU A 98 -10.01 -12.33 3.33
CA LEU A 98 -9.14 -13.39 3.87
C LEU A 98 -9.47 -13.71 5.33
N ILE A 99 -9.68 -12.70 6.18
CA ILE A 99 -10.03 -12.91 7.60
C ILE A 99 -11.39 -13.59 7.73
N GLU A 100 -12.38 -13.21 6.92
CA GLU A 100 -13.69 -13.88 6.89
C GLU A 100 -13.54 -15.36 6.50
N MET A 101 -12.69 -15.68 5.51
CA MET A 101 -12.38 -17.07 5.18
C MET A 101 -11.70 -17.82 6.33
N GLU A 102 -10.74 -17.18 7.01
CA GLU A 102 -9.99 -17.79 8.11
C GLU A 102 -10.88 -18.05 9.34
N GLN A 103 -11.86 -17.17 9.60
CA GLN A 103 -12.89 -17.37 10.63
C GLN A 103 -13.81 -18.55 10.29
N VAL A 104 -14.29 -18.62 9.04
CA VAL A 104 -15.15 -19.73 8.59
C VAL A 104 -14.41 -21.07 8.60
N LEU A 105 -13.10 -21.06 8.34
CA LEU A 105 -12.24 -22.23 8.46
C LEU A 105 -11.89 -22.58 9.91
N GLY A 106 -12.28 -21.77 10.91
CA GLY A 106 -11.98 -22.02 12.32
C GLY A 106 -10.50 -21.90 12.67
N LEU A 107 -9.70 -21.15 11.89
CA LEU A 107 -8.25 -21.05 12.12
C LEU A 107 -7.90 -20.25 13.39
N TYR A 108 -8.85 -19.46 13.88
CA TYR A 108 -8.77 -18.73 15.14
C TYR A 108 -9.32 -19.53 16.34
N GLU A 109 -9.96 -20.68 16.11
CA GLU A 109 -10.54 -21.49 17.19
C GLU A 109 -9.48 -22.36 17.88
N GLU A 110 -9.48 -22.36 19.21
CA GLU A 110 -8.59 -23.20 20.00
C GLU A 110 -8.99 -24.68 19.90
N GLY A 111 -8.00 -25.57 19.76
CA GLY A 111 -8.26 -27.02 19.81
C GLY A 111 -8.74 -27.61 18.48
N LEU A 112 -9.09 -26.80 17.48
CA LEU A 112 -9.56 -27.30 16.18
C LEU A 112 -8.41 -27.87 15.32
N TYR A 113 -7.24 -27.21 15.38
CA TYR A 113 -6.04 -27.61 14.62
C TYR A 113 -4.82 -27.90 15.50
N LEU A 114 -4.71 -27.26 16.67
CA LEU A 114 -3.62 -27.43 17.62
C LEU A 114 -4.19 -27.69 19.02
N VAL A 115 -3.62 -28.67 19.73
CA VAL A 115 -4.08 -29.00 21.09
C VAL A 115 -3.83 -27.82 22.02
N GLY A 116 -4.91 -27.24 22.53
CA GLY A 116 -4.89 -26.13 23.49
C GLY A 116 -4.38 -24.80 22.94
N LYS A 117 -4.32 -24.60 21.61
CA LYS A 117 -3.99 -23.32 20.97
C LYS A 117 -4.77 -23.13 19.68
N ALA A 118 -5.06 -21.88 19.32
CA ALA A 118 -5.51 -21.53 17.98
C ALA A 118 -4.34 -21.59 16.98
N LEU A 119 -4.63 -21.85 15.70
CA LEU A 119 -3.60 -21.83 14.66
C LEU A 119 -3.12 -20.40 14.40
N TYR A 120 -4.06 -19.45 14.36
CA TYR A 120 -3.77 -18.02 14.30
C TYR A 120 -4.25 -17.32 15.58
N PRO A 121 -3.44 -16.42 16.15
CA PRO A 121 -3.85 -15.66 17.32
C PRO A 121 -4.91 -14.61 16.93
N GLU A 122 -5.84 -14.32 17.84
CA GLU A 122 -7.00 -13.46 17.58
C GLU A 122 -6.61 -12.02 17.22
N ASP A 123 -5.50 -11.53 17.73
CA ASP A 123 -4.98 -10.18 17.48
C ASP A 123 -4.65 -9.93 16.00
N TRP A 124 -4.38 -10.99 15.22
CA TRP A 124 -4.11 -10.89 13.78
C TRP A 124 -5.32 -10.40 12.98
N GLN A 125 -6.54 -10.62 13.48
CA GLN A 125 -7.77 -10.13 12.83
C GLN A 125 -7.84 -8.61 12.77
N THR A 126 -7.17 -7.92 13.71
CA THR A 126 -7.22 -6.45 13.83
C THR A 126 -5.87 -5.76 13.64
N ALA A 127 -4.76 -6.51 13.68
CA ALA A 127 -3.39 -5.98 13.56
C ALA A 127 -3.17 -5.12 12.30
N TRP A 128 -3.89 -5.39 11.22
CA TRP A 128 -3.79 -4.64 9.96
C TRP A 128 -4.46 -3.27 10.00
N LEU A 129 -5.35 -3.00 10.95
CA LEU A 129 -5.96 -1.67 11.14
C LEU A 129 -4.93 -0.63 11.58
N ASN A 130 -3.87 -1.07 12.27
CA ASN A 130 -2.78 -0.21 12.72
C ASN A 130 -1.62 -0.13 11.71
N ASP A 131 -1.83 -0.57 10.46
CA ASP A 131 -0.80 -0.50 9.43
C ASP A 131 -0.51 0.96 9.02
N ARG A 132 0.69 1.43 9.37
CA ARG A 132 1.18 2.79 9.08
C ARG A 132 1.95 2.89 7.77
N SER A 133 2.14 1.78 7.04
CA SER A 133 3.00 1.73 5.84
C SER A 133 2.59 2.76 4.77
N VAL A 134 1.30 2.89 4.50
CA VAL A 134 0.79 3.87 3.52
C VAL A 134 1.09 5.31 3.94
N THR A 135 0.97 5.62 5.23
CA THR A 135 1.32 6.96 5.76
C THR A 135 2.79 7.26 5.49
N VAL A 136 3.68 6.28 5.70
CA VAL A 136 5.11 6.43 5.39
C VAL A 136 5.33 6.66 3.89
N TYR A 137 4.68 5.89 3.03
CA TYR A 137 4.82 6.03 1.58
C TYR A 137 4.39 7.41 1.08
N VAL A 138 3.24 7.89 1.53
CA VAL A 138 2.73 9.23 1.20
C VAL A 138 3.68 10.30 1.73
N ALA A 139 4.13 10.18 2.98
CA ALA A 139 5.06 11.15 3.58
C ALA A 139 6.38 11.25 2.80
N VAL A 140 6.95 10.13 2.35
CA VAL A 140 8.18 10.12 1.53
C VAL A 140 7.96 10.84 0.21
N ILE A 141 6.87 10.53 -0.52
CA ILE A 141 6.59 11.21 -1.79
C ILE A 141 6.39 12.70 -1.56
N THR A 142 5.57 13.09 -0.59
CA THR A 142 5.32 14.51 -0.27
C THR A 142 6.60 15.25 0.11
N ALA A 143 7.46 14.66 0.96
CA ALA A 143 8.72 15.28 1.34
C ALA A 143 9.64 15.50 0.12
N LEU A 144 9.75 14.51 -0.77
CA LEU A 144 10.53 14.62 -2.00
C LEU A 144 9.94 15.67 -2.97
N THR A 145 8.62 15.72 -3.13
CA THR A 145 7.94 16.76 -3.90
C THR A 145 8.31 18.16 -3.39
N ILE A 146 8.24 18.36 -2.07
CA ILE A 146 8.58 19.65 -1.44
C ILE A 146 10.05 20.01 -1.73
N LEU A 147 10.97 19.06 -1.60
CA LEU A 147 12.39 19.29 -1.90
C LEU A 147 12.63 19.68 -3.36
N VAL A 148 11.97 19.01 -4.30
CA VAL A 148 12.06 19.35 -5.73
C VAL A 148 11.50 20.75 -5.99
N VAL A 149 10.31 21.08 -5.45
CA VAL A 149 9.69 22.40 -5.62
C VAL A 149 10.57 23.50 -5.02
N ALA A 150 11.08 23.30 -3.81
CA ALA A 150 12.00 24.24 -3.17
C ALA A 150 13.26 24.48 -4.01
N SER A 151 13.80 23.40 -4.62
CA SER A 151 14.98 23.50 -5.50
C SER A 151 14.69 24.26 -6.79
N ILE A 152 13.50 24.10 -7.39
CA ILE A 152 13.07 24.87 -8.56
C ILE A 152 12.93 26.36 -8.22
N ILE A 153 12.36 26.68 -7.06
CA ILE A 153 12.18 28.06 -6.61
C ILE A 153 13.55 28.71 -6.35
N GLY A 154 14.43 28.00 -5.65
CA GLY A 154 15.77 28.46 -5.27
C GLY A 154 16.72 28.70 -6.44
N LYS A 155 16.46 28.17 -7.64
CA LYS A 155 17.17 28.52 -8.87
C LYS A 155 16.71 29.90 -9.38
N GLY A 156 17.10 30.96 -8.70
CA GLY A 156 16.92 32.37 -9.07
C GLY A 156 18.10 32.90 -9.85
#